data_AF-A0A2V8WQN6-F1
#
_entry.id   AF-A0A2V8WQN6-F1
#
_cell.length_a   1.000
_cell.length_b   1.000
_cell.length_c   1.000
_cell.angle_alpha   90.00
_cell.angle_beta   90.00
_cell.angle_gamma   90.00
#
_symmetry.space_group_name_H-M   'P 1'
#
loop_
_entity.id
_entity.type
_entity.pdbx_description
1 polymer ?
#
loop_
_entity_poly.entity_id
_entity_poly.type
_entity_poly.pdbx_seq_one_letter_code
_entity_poly.pdbx_strand_id
1 'polypeptide(L)'
;MPDAPSERGGDGPLVDPARPLEGRAPLVDWLYAQSQSGRWGLSREGFSAALERSAKKRCTSGKVTLHQLEEFLSALHLEDLALACACAEGCEAAWEHFFATYRPYLRTAAAAILRCSSSSAEACELADSLFADLYGLADGKGNARSLFRYFHGRSSLKTWLRAVLAQRHIDAIRAGRRFEELGEDDAQDSRQVAPSGPQLHPGDPHRERYLALFGRALSEALAKLEPQEKERLRLYYTEEKTLAEIGRLLGEHESSVSRHLDRVRRDLRGAVETILRRGFGAPNGSAVQAGLSDPEIALCFEYCAEDAPIDLDKLLPRTKPQSPAARKRP
;
A
#
# COMPACT_ATOMS: atom_id res chain seq x y z
N MET A 1 0.56 56.63 6.22
CA MET A 1 0.22 55.30 5.69
C MET A 1 1.48 54.45 5.76
N PRO A 2 1.66 53.62 6.81
CA PRO A 2 2.82 52.75 6.92
C PRO A 2 2.61 51.46 6.12
N ASP A 3 3.73 50.89 5.69
CA ASP A 3 3.89 49.67 4.90
C ASP A 3 2.99 48.50 5.33
N ALA A 4 2.35 47.89 4.33
CA ALA A 4 1.84 46.53 4.46
C ALA A 4 3.03 45.55 4.31
N PRO A 5 3.21 44.58 5.21
CA PRO A 5 4.28 43.60 5.10
C PRO A 5 3.98 42.66 3.93
N SER A 6 4.97 42.50 3.05
CA SER A 6 4.96 41.51 2.00
C SER A 6 4.87 40.10 2.60
N GLU A 7 3.80 39.39 2.25
CA GLU A 7 3.67 37.95 2.51
C GLU A 7 4.83 37.22 1.81
N ARG A 8 5.83 36.79 2.58
CA ARG A 8 6.86 35.84 2.12
C ARG A 8 6.24 34.44 2.06
N GLY A 9 5.43 34.21 1.03
CA GLY A 9 4.92 32.89 0.67
C GLY A 9 5.99 32.04 -0.03
N GLY A 10 6.68 31.19 0.72
CA GLY A 10 6.89 29.77 0.40
C GLY A 10 7.50 29.28 -0.92
N ASP A 11 8.14 30.09 -1.77
CA ASP A 11 8.72 29.59 -3.03
C ASP A 11 10.23 29.31 -2.90
N GLY A 12 10.58 28.24 -2.18
CA GLY A 12 11.94 27.73 -2.13
C GLY A 12 12.36 27.15 -3.50
N PRO A 13 13.68 26.99 -3.78
CA PRO A 13 14.13 26.50 -5.07
C PRO A 13 13.51 25.14 -5.39
N LEU A 14 13.06 24.97 -6.62
CA LEU A 14 12.48 23.71 -7.10
C LEU A 14 13.59 22.70 -7.38
N VAL A 15 13.33 21.44 -7.05
CA VAL A 15 14.22 20.32 -7.32
C VAL A 15 14.07 19.89 -8.78
N ASP A 16 15.19 19.68 -9.48
CA ASP A 16 15.17 18.96 -10.77
C ASP A 16 14.80 17.49 -10.53
N PRO A 17 13.66 16.99 -11.04
CA PRO A 17 13.26 15.60 -10.88
C PRO A 17 14.24 14.61 -11.52
N ALA A 18 15.03 15.02 -12.52
CA ALA A 18 16.01 14.15 -13.18
C ALA A 18 17.26 13.91 -12.32
N ARG A 19 17.64 14.90 -11.49
CA ARG A 19 18.83 14.85 -10.63
C ARG A 19 18.53 15.46 -9.26
N PRO A 20 17.70 14.80 -8.44
CA PRO A 20 17.17 15.41 -7.24
C PRO A 20 18.22 15.66 -6.15
N LEU A 21 19.42 15.07 -6.25
CA LEU A 21 20.51 15.21 -5.27
C LEU A 21 21.69 16.06 -5.80
N GLU A 22 21.58 16.65 -7.00
CA GLU A 22 22.68 17.45 -7.59
C GLU A 22 23.06 18.61 -6.66
N GLY A 23 24.36 18.77 -6.42
CA GLY A 23 24.90 19.79 -5.52
C GLY A 23 24.72 19.53 -4.02
N ARG A 24 24.20 18.35 -3.59
CA ARG A 24 23.89 18.06 -2.17
C ARG A 24 24.80 17.02 -1.52
N ALA A 25 26.08 17.04 -1.86
CA ALA A 25 27.06 16.13 -1.26
C ALA A 25 27.05 16.13 0.29
N PRO A 26 26.97 17.29 0.99
CA PRO A 26 26.97 17.31 2.46
C PRO A 26 25.77 16.60 3.10
N LEU A 27 24.58 16.71 2.49
CA LEU A 27 23.38 16.01 2.96
C LEU A 27 23.53 14.50 2.78
N VAL A 28 24.06 14.06 1.63
CA VAL A 28 24.31 12.64 1.37
C VAL A 28 25.33 12.08 2.37
N ASP A 29 26.38 12.83 2.69
CA ASP A 29 27.39 12.43 3.69
C ASP A 29 26.77 12.25 5.07
N TRP A 30 25.92 13.19 5.48
CA TRP A 30 25.23 13.13 6.75
C TRP A 30 24.29 11.92 6.82
N LEU A 31 23.45 11.71 5.80
CA LEU A 31 22.53 10.55 5.73
C LEU A 31 23.29 9.21 5.66
N TYR A 32 24.44 9.17 4.98
CA TYR A 32 25.30 7.99 4.90
C TYR A 32 25.89 7.64 6.27
N ALA A 33 26.30 8.64 7.06
CA ALA A 33 26.77 8.41 8.42
C ALA A 33 25.64 7.88 9.34
N GLN A 34 24.41 8.36 9.18
CA GLN A 34 23.25 7.91 9.97
C GLN A 34 22.78 6.50 9.60
N SER A 35 22.95 6.07 8.34
CA SER A 35 22.45 4.78 7.85
C SER A 35 23.27 3.57 8.28
N GLN A 36 24.44 3.79 8.89
CA GLN A 36 25.41 2.73 9.21
C GLN A 36 25.84 1.89 7.99
N SER A 37 25.74 2.44 6.77
CA SER A 37 26.03 1.74 5.50
C SER A 37 27.37 1.00 5.48
N GLY A 38 28.40 1.58 6.11
CA GLY A 38 29.73 0.99 6.19
C GLY A 38 29.77 -0.38 6.89
N ARG A 39 28.82 -0.68 7.78
CA ARG A 39 28.70 -1.98 8.48
C ARG A 39 28.51 -3.14 7.50
N TRP A 40 27.86 -2.89 6.37
CA TRP A 40 27.54 -3.91 5.36
C TRP A 40 28.40 -3.80 4.10
N GLY A 41 29.42 -2.93 4.10
CA GLY A 41 30.29 -2.72 2.95
C GLY A 41 29.64 -1.95 1.79
N LEU A 42 28.50 -1.29 2.03
CA LEU A 42 27.86 -0.46 1.02
C LEU A 42 28.65 0.83 0.82
N SER A 43 29.03 1.14 -0.42
CA SER A 43 29.75 2.38 -0.75
C SER A 43 28.87 3.61 -0.60
N ARG A 44 29.51 4.77 -0.42
CA ARG A 44 28.82 6.07 -0.42
C ARG A 44 28.06 6.30 -1.72
N GLU A 45 28.66 5.92 -2.85
CA GLU A 45 28.07 6.04 -4.18
C GLU A 45 26.83 5.14 -4.33
N GLY A 46 26.89 3.90 -3.86
CA GLY A 46 25.77 2.95 -3.85
C GLY A 46 24.60 3.47 -3.02
N PHE A 47 24.87 3.97 -1.81
CA PHE A 47 23.87 4.59 -0.95
C PHE A 47 23.27 5.86 -1.56
N SER A 48 24.10 6.74 -2.14
CA SER A 48 23.64 7.94 -2.86
C SER A 48 22.69 7.58 -4.00
N ALA A 49 23.00 6.53 -4.77
CA ALA A 49 22.12 6.04 -5.83
C ALA A 49 20.78 5.51 -5.29
N ALA A 50 20.76 4.90 -4.10
CA ALA A 50 19.52 4.45 -3.44
C ALA A 50 18.64 5.63 -2.99
N LEU A 51 19.25 6.67 -2.41
CA LEU A 51 18.56 7.91 -2.06
C LEU A 51 18.00 8.58 -3.33
N GLU A 52 18.77 8.60 -4.42
CA GLU A 52 18.34 9.22 -5.67
C GLU A 52 17.14 8.50 -6.29
N ARG A 53 17.12 7.15 -6.26
CA ARG A 53 15.94 6.37 -6.69
C ARG A 53 14.70 6.71 -5.85
N SER A 54 14.87 6.80 -4.53
CA SER A 54 13.79 7.12 -3.60
C SER A 54 13.26 8.55 -3.82
N ALA A 55 14.16 9.51 -4.05
CA ALA A 55 13.84 10.89 -4.38
C ALA A 55 13.12 11.02 -5.73
N LYS A 56 13.59 10.34 -6.78
CA LYS A 56 12.95 10.32 -8.10
C LYS A 56 11.51 9.82 -8.02
N LYS A 57 11.27 8.73 -7.27
CA LYS A 57 9.92 8.20 -7.03
C LYS A 57 9.01 9.18 -6.28
N ARG A 58 9.58 10.07 -5.46
CA ARG A 58 8.83 11.14 -4.77
C ARG A 58 8.52 12.32 -5.69
N CYS A 59 9.43 12.64 -6.62
CA CYS A 59 9.28 13.75 -7.55
C CYS A 59 8.31 13.43 -8.72
N THR A 60 7.99 12.16 -8.99
CA THR A 60 6.95 11.83 -9.99
C THR A 60 5.56 12.33 -9.62
N SER A 61 5.33 12.66 -8.34
CA SER A 61 4.04 13.14 -7.83
C SER A 61 3.85 14.68 -7.90
N GLY A 62 4.78 15.43 -8.50
CA GLY A 62 4.64 16.88 -8.73
C GLY A 62 5.88 17.71 -8.41
N LYS A 63 5.74 19.04 -8.42
CA LYS A 63 6.81 19.99 -8.06
C LYS A 63 7.18 19.82 -6.58
N VAL A 64 8.46 19.59 -6.30
CA VAL A 64 9.01 19.43 -4.94
C VAL A 64 10.05 20.52 -4.69
N THR A 65 9.96 21.19 -3.55
CA THR A 65 10.96 22.18 -3.10
C THR A 65 12.16 21.48 -2.44
N LEU A 66 13.31 22.16 -2.35
CA LEU A 66 14.49 21.63 -1.67
C LEU A 66 14.18 21.18 -0.23
N HIS A 67 13.55 22.04 0.56
CA HIS A 67 13.20 21.75 1.95
C HIS A 67 12.33 20.49 2.08
N GLN A 68 11.30 20.36 1.24
CA GLN A 68 10.44 19.17 1.24
C GLN A 68 11.20 17.88 0.89
N LEU A 69 12.23 17.98 0.06
CA LEU A 69 13.07 16.83 -0.28
C LEU A 69 14.02 16.47 0.87
N GLU A 70 14.63 17.45 1.54
CA GLU A 70 15.47 17.21 2.71
C GLU A 70 14.69 16.59 3.87
N GLU A 71 13.50 17.12 4.15
CA GLU A 71 12.57 16.57 5.14
C GLU A 71 12.18 15.13 4.77
N PHE A 72 11.86 14.88 3.51
CA PHE A 72 11.52 13.54 3.02
C PHE A 72 12.67 12.53 3.19
N LEU A 73 13.89 12.88 2.77
CA LEU A 73 15.05 11.99 2.86
C LEU A 73 15.44 11.70 4.31
N SER A 74 15.32 12.70 5.18
CA SER A 74 15.61 12.56 6.61
C SER A 74 14.58 11.70 7.34
N ALA A 75 13.35 11.57 6.80
CA ALA A 75 12.30 10.74 7.36
C ALA A 75 12.33 9.27 6.89
N LEU A 76 13.27 8.89 6.02
CA LEU A 76 13.42 7.51 5.56
C LEU A 76 14.00 6.60 6.65
N HIS A 77 13.67 5.32 6.58
CA HIS A 77 14.34 4.26 7.33
C HIS A 77 15.71 4.00 6.71
N LEU A 78 16.67 4.88 7.03
CA LEU A 78 18.00 4.92 6.39
C LEU A 78 18.81 3.64 6.60
N GLU A 79 18.76 3.06 7.80
CA GLU A 79 19.44 1.80 8.14
C GLU A 79 18.89 0.64 7.30
N ASP A 80 17.56 0.49 7.27
CA ASP A 80 16.87 -0.52 6.44
C ASP A 80 17.13 -0.32 4.95
N LEU A 81 17.15 0.94 4.47
CA LEU A 81 17.43 1.27 3.07
C LEU A 81 18.85 0.89 2.67
N ALA A 82 19.81 1.16 3.55
CA ALA A 82 21.21 0.78 3.34
C ALA A 82 21.39 -0.75 3.38
N LEU A 83 20.76 -1.46 4.33
CA LEU A 83 20.79 -2.92 4.37
C LEU A 83 20.23 -3.54 3.09
N ALA A 84 19.06 -3.08 2.65
CA ALA A 84 18.42 -3.55 1.42
C ALA A 84 19.27 -3.25 0.18
N CYS A 85 19.89 -2.07 0.10
CA CYS A 85 20.78 -1.71 -0.99
C CYS A 85 22.04 -2.59 -1.02
N ALA A 86 22.66 -2.82 0.14
CA ALA A 86 23.82 -3.70 0.26
C ALA A 86 23.48 -5.14 -0.17
N CYS A 87 22.30 -5.65 0.22
CA CYS A 87 21.82 -6.96 -0.25
C CYS A 87 21.63 -6.97 -1.78
N ALA A 88 21.05 -5.91 -2.36
CA ALA A 88 20.86 -5.75 -3.81
C ALA A 88 22.18 -5.57 -4.60
N GLU A 89 23.28 -5.20 -3.94
CA GLU A 89 24.63 -5.15 -4.50
C GLU A 89 25.37 -6.48 -4.33
N GLY A 90 24.83 -7.42 -3.54
CA GLY A 90 25.43 -8.72 -3.31
C GLY A 90 26.45 -8.74 -2.16
N CYS A 91 26.41 -7.76 -1.26
CA CYS A 91 27.29 -7.72 -0.09
C CYS A 91 26.98 -8.89 0.86
N GLU A 92 27.96 -9.77 1.09
CA GLU A 92 27.78 -10.99 1.91
C GLU A 92 27.41 -10.66 3.36
N ALA A 93 28.10 -9.72 3.99
CA ALA A 93 27.81 -9.28 5.36
C ALA A 93 26.38 -8.72 5.53
N ALA A 94 25.83 -8.10 4.47
CA ALA A 94 24.44 -7.64 4.46
C ALA A 94 23.47 -8.83 4.46
N TRP A 95 23.74 -9.81 3.59
CA TRP A 95 22.93 -11.01 3.45
C TRP A 95 22.95 -11.90 4.70
N GLU A 96 24.10 -12.07 5.34
CA GLU A 96 24.21 -12.79 6.62
C GLU A 96 23.33 -12.14 7.70
N HIS A 97 23.45 -10.82 7.86
CA HIS A 97 22.64 -10.08 8.81
C HIS A 97 21.15 -10.15 8.47
N PHE A 98 20.81 -10.00 7.19
CA PHE A 98 19.44 -10.08 6.70
C PHE A 98 18.82 -11.45 7.00
N PHE A 99 19.51 -12.53 6.67
CA PHE A 99 18.99 -13.88 6.87
C PHE A 99 18.81 -14.20 8.36
N ALA A 100 19.79 -13.88 9.19
CA ALA A 100 19.74 -14.10 10.63
C ALA A 100 18.57 -13.34 11.29
N THR A 101 18.31 -12.11 10.83
CA THR A 101 17.30 -11.22 11.44
C THR A 101 15.89 -11.45 10.88
N TYR A 102 15.76 -11.61 9.56
CA TYR A 102 14.46 -11.55 8.89
C TYR A 102 13.87 -12.92 8.59
N ARG A 103 14.64 -14.00 8.53
CA ARG A 103 14.07 -15.34 8.23
C ARG A 103 13.06 -15.82 9.26
N PRO A 104 13.31 -15.75 10.58
CA PRO A 104 12.30 -16.13 11.57
C PRO A 104 11.06 -15.24 11.49
N TYR A 105 11.25 -13.95 11.23
CA TYR A 105 10.17 -12.98 11.07
C TYR A 105 9.29 -13.30 9.84
N LEU A 106 9.88 -13.57 8.68
CA LEU A 106 9.14 -13.87 7.45
C LEU A 106 8.35 -15.16 7.55
N ARG A 107 8.88 -16.18 8.23
CA ARG A 107 8.13 -17.43 8.50
C ARG A 107 6.93 -17.19 9.40
N THR A 108 7.09 -16.37 10.42
CA THR A 108 5.99 -15.97 11.31
C THR A 108 4.94 -15.15 10.55
N ALA A 109 5.37 -14.22 9.70
CA ALA A 109 4.48 -13.41 8.87
C ALA A 109 3.72 -14.27 7.85
N ALA A 110 4.41 -15.18 7.16
CA ALA A 110 3.82 -16.12 6.21
C ALA A 110 2.76 -17.00 6.89
N ALA A 111 3.04 -17.53 8.08
CA ALA A 111 2.09 -18.32 8.84
C ALA A 111 0.85 -17.53 9.27
N ALA A 112 1.02 -16.26 9.67
CA ALA A 112 -0.11 -15.39 9.96
C ALA A 112 -1.00 -15.18 8.71
N ILE A 113 -0.38 -14.92 7.55
CA ILE A 113 -1.09 -14.73 6.27
C ILE A 113 -1.85 -16.01 5.87
N LEU A 114 -1.20 -17.16 5.99
CA LEU A 114 -1.78 -18.47 5.65
C LEU A 114 -2.74 -19.01 6.72
N ARG A 115 -2.81 -18.36 7.89
CA ARG A 115 -3.51 -18.84 9.09
C ARG A 115 -3.10 -20.25 9.50
N CYS A 116 -1.81 -20.51 9.51
CA CYS A 116 -1.21 -21.78 9.93
C CYS A 116 -0.09 -21.57 10.97
N SER A 117 0.64 -22.61 11.32
CA SER A 117 1.81 -22.53 12.20
C SER A 117 3.05 -22.03 11.45
N SER A 118 3.92 -21.27 12.12
CA SER A 118 5.22 -20.81 11.57
C SER A 118 6.17 -21.93 11.17
N SER A 119 5.92 -23.15 11.63
CA SER A 119 6.68 -24.35 11.30
C SER A 119 6.02 -25.20 10.20
N SER A 120 4.89 -24.78 9.63
CA SER A 120 4.25 -25.50 8.53
C SER A 120 5.11 -25.43 7.27
N ALA A 121 5.02 -26.47 6.44
CA ALA A 121 5.76 -26.54 5.18
C ALA A 121 5.38 -25.37 4.26
N GLU A 122 4.07 -25.05 4.20
CA GLU A 122 3.52 -23.98 3.38
C GLU A 122 4.04 -22.59 3.79
N ALA A 123 4.12 -22.31 5.10
CA ALA A 123 4.68 -21.06 5.59
C ALA A 123 6.18 -20.95 5.32
N CYS A 124 6.92 -22.06 5.45
CA CYS A 124 8.33 -22.11 5.11
C CYS A 124 8.56 -21.89 3.62
N GLU A 125 7.80 -22.55 2.75
CA GLU A 125 7.88 -22.41 1.29
C GLU A 125 7.54 -20.99 0.82
N LEU A 126 6.46 -20.40 1.34
CA LEU A 126 6.10 -19.01 1.02
C LEU A 126 7.21 -18.03 1.42
N ALA A 127 7.80 -18.20 2.61
CA ALA A 127 8.90 -17.36 3.05
C ALA A 127 10.19 -17.60 2.26
N ASP A 128 10.58 -18.86 2.05
CA ASP A 128 11.82 -19.25 1.38
C ASP A 128 11.79 -18.91 -0.12
N SER A 129 10.62 -18.97 -0.78
CA SER A 129 10.44 -18.47 -2.16
C SER A 129 10.67 -16.95 -2.29
N LEU A 130 10.32 -16.16 -1.27
CA LEU A 130 10.62 -14.73 -1.27
C LEU A 130 12.13 -14.46 -1.22
N PHE A 131 12.91 -15.27 -0.50
CA PHE A 131 14.37 -15.12 -0.44
C PHE A 131 15.04 -15.29 -1.81
N ALA A 132 14.60 -16.27 -2.61
CA ALA A 132 15.11 -16.48 -3.96
C ALA A 132 14.93 -15.23 -4.84
N ASP A 133 13.81 -14.55 -4.68
CA ASP A 133 13.44 -13.39 -5.51
C ASP A 133 14.06 -12.09 -4.99
N LEU A 134 14.25 -11.98 -3.68
CA LEU A 134 15.08 -10.94 -3.07
C LEU A 134 16.54 -11.04 -3.53
N TYR A 135 17.07 -12.25 -3.71
CA TYR A 135 18.41 -12.46 -4.27
C TYR A 135 18.46 -12.19 -5.78
N GLY A 136 17.32 -12.28 -6.48
CA GLY A 136 17.23 -12.10 -7.93
C GLY A 136 17.49 -13.37 -8.74
N LEU A 137 17.26 -14.55 -8.14
CA LEU A 137 17.41 -15.85 -8.82
C LEU A 137 16.20 -16.22 -9.71
N ALA A 138 15.08 -15.52 -9.57
CA ALA A 138 13.78 -15.89 -10.14
C ALA A 138 13.74 -16.06 -11.68
N ASP A 139 14.67 -15.48 -12.45
CA ASP A 139 14.53 -15.35 -13.91
C ASP A 139 15.85 -15.46 -14.70
N GLY A 140 16.91 -16.04 -14.14
CA GLY A 140 18.18 -16.25 -14.85
C GLY A 140 18.96 -14.97 -15.24
N LYS A 141 18.50 -13.77 -14.83
CA LYS A 141 19.15 -12.47 -15.07
C LYS A 141 19.97 -11.93 -13.89
N GLY A 142 20.14 -12.72 -12.83
CA GLY A 142 20.93 -12.39 -11.65
C GLY A 142 20.43 -11.17 -10.86
N ASN A 143 21.34 -10.54 -10.11
CA ASN A 143 21.07 -9.45 -9.13
C ASN A 143 20.37 -8.19 -9.72
N ALA A 144 20.27 -8.09 -11.05
CA ALA A 144 19.59 -7.01 -11.76
C ALA A 144 18.07 -6.93 -11.49
N ARG A 145 17.44 -8.03 -11.05
CA ARG A 145 16.01 -8.08 -10.69
C ARG A 145 15.73 -8.24 -9.20
N SER A 146 16.73 -8.08 -8.33
CA SER A 146 16.53 -8.15 -6.87
C SER A 146 15.35 -7.27 -6.43
N LEU A 147 14.40 -7.85 -5.68
CA LEU A 147 13.24 -7.12 -5.18
C LEU A 147 13.61 -5.96 -4.26
N PHE A 148 14.77 -6.00 -3.61
CA PHE A 148 15.28 -4.89 -2.80
C PHE A 148 15.44 -3.58 -3.59
N ARG A 149 15.58 -3.64 -4.93
CA ARG A 149 15.64 -2.43 -5.77
C ARG A 149 14.33 -1.63 -5.76
N TYR A 150 13.22 -2.26 -5.39
CA TYR A 150 11.90 -1.62 -5.24
C TYR A 150 11.64 -1.12 -3.82
N PHE A 151 12.55 -1.37 -2.88
CA PHE A 151 12.49 -0.78 -1.55
C PHE A 151 13.12 0.63 -1.57
N HIS A 152 12.38 1.60 -1.02
CA HIS A 152 12.75 3.02 -1.03
C HIS A 152 12.84 3.62 0.38
N GLY A 153 12.88 2.78 1.43
CA GLY A 153 13.07 3.24 2.81
C GLY A 153 11.88 4.01 3.41
N ARG A 154 10.70 3.98 2.79
CA ARG A 154 9.53 4.76 3.25
C ARG A 154 8.77 4.14 4.42
N SER A 155 9.01 2.85 4.64
CA SER A 155 8.56 2.07 5.79
C SER A 155 9.72 1.23 6.28
N SER A 156 9.56 0.58 7.44
CA SER A 156 10.55 -0.38 7.89
C SER A 156 10.68 -1.54 6.89
N LEU A 157 11.85 -2.17 6.83
CA LEU A 157 12.07 -3.31 5.95
C LEU A 157 11.16 -4.49 6.32
N LYS A 158 10.89 -4.69 7.62
CA LYS A 158 9.94 -5.70 8.12
C LYS A 158 8.54 -5.50 7.55
N THR A 159 8.06 -4.27 7.61
CA THR A 159 6.74 -3.87 7.12
C THR A 159 6.66 -4.08 5.60
N TRP A 160 7.67 -3.61 4.86
CA TRP A 160 7.73 -3.81 3.40
C TRP A 160 7.75 -5.29 3.00
N LEU A 161 8.58 -6.11 3.65
CA LEU A 161 8.67 -7.55 3.33
C LEU A 161 7.36 -8.29 3.58
N ARG A 162 6.64 -7.95 4.66
CA ARG A 162 5.31 -8.51 4.93
C ARG A 162 4.34 -8.20 3.80
N ALA A 163 4.32 -6.95 3.35
CA ALA A 163 3.49 -6.52 2.21
C ALA A 163 3.77 -7.36 0.96
N VAL A 164 5.06 -7.59 0.68
CA VAL A 164 5.49 -8.40 -0.48
C VAL A 164 5.06 -9.86 -0.32
N LEU A 165 5.17 -10.44 0.88
CA LEU A 165 4.66 -11.79 1.17
C LEU A 165 3.15 -11.89 0.94
N ALA A 166 2.38 -10.93 1.46
CA ALA A 166 0.93 -10.92 1.32
C ALA A 166 0.51 -10.78 -0.16
N GLN A 167 1.15 -9.88 -0.90
CA GLN A 167 0.90 -9.70 -2.33
C GLN A 167 1.15 -10.98 -3.12
N ARG A 168 2.25 -11.69 -2.82
CA ARG A 168 2.55 -12.99 -3.45
C ARG A 168 1.50 -14.05 -3.15
N HIS A 169 1.05 -14.14 -1.92
CA HIS A 169 0.00 -15.07 -1.55
C HIS A 169 -1.29 -14.80 -2.35
N ILE A 170 -1.67 -13.53 -2.49
CA ILE A 170 -2.81 -13.12 -3.31
C ILE A 170 -2.58 -13.48 -4.79
N ASP A 171 -1.39 -13.23 -5.33
CA ASP A 171 -1.08 -13.52 -6.73
C ASP A 171 -1.06 -15.04 -7.00
N ALA A 172 -0.62 -15.86 -6.05
CA ALA A 172 -0.69 -17.31 -6.12
C ALA A 172 -2.15 -17.81 -6.13
N ILE A 173 -3.02 -17.27 -5.27
CA ILE A 173 -4.46 -17.60 -5.28
C ILE A 173 -5.09 -17.22 -6.63
N ARG A 174 -4.78 -16.02 -7.15
CA ARG A 174 -5.28 -15.55 -8.44
C ARG A 174 -4.79 -16.41 -9.60
N ALA A 175 -3.55 -16.88 -9.55
CA ALA A 175 -3.03 -17.81 -10.55
C ALA A 175 -3.79 -19.14 -10.49
N GLY A 176 -3.96 -19.73 -9.29
CA GLY A 176 -4.71 -20.98 -9.11
C GLY A 176 -6.13 -20.93 -9.64
N ARG A 177 -6.88 -19.85 -9.34
CA ARG A 177 -8.26 -19.67 -9.84
C ARG A 177 -8.35 -19.58 -11.37
N ARG A 178 -7.37 -18.97 -12.03
CA ARG A 178 -7.32 -18.93 -13.50
C ARG A 178 -7.05 -20.29 -14.14
N PHE A 179 -6.36 -21.19 -13.42
CA PHE A 179 -6.18 -22.57 -13.86
C PHE A 179 -7.43 -23.42 -13.63
N GLU A 180 -8.18 -23.18 -12.55
CA GLU A 180 -9.49 -23.82 -12.30
C GLU A 180 -10.57 -23.33 -13.28
N GLU A 181 -10.62 -22.05 -13.65
CA GLU A 181 -11.56 -21.52 -14.67
C GLU A 181 -11.35 -22.10 -16.08
N LEU A 182 -10.22 -22.77 -16.34
CA LEU A 182 -9.93 -23.49 -17.60
C LEU A 182 -10.28 -24.98 -17.55
N GLY A 183 -10.64 -25.51 -16.37
CA GLY A 183 -11.08 -26.87 -16.15
C GLY A 183 -12.49 -26.89 -15.60
N GLU A 184 -13.47 -26.81 -16.51
CA GLU A 184 -14.90 -27.15 -16.35
C GLU A 184 -15.65 -26.64 -15.10
N ASP A 185 -16.71 -25.87 -15.40
CA ASP A 185 -17.82 -25.45 -14.55
C ASP A 185 -18.21 -26.52 -13.50
N ASP A 186 -17.81 -26.35 -12.23
CA ASP A 186 -18.57 -26.87 -11.09
C ASP A 186 -18.14 -26.27 -9.74
N ALA A 187 -19.13 -26.16 -8.86
CA ALA A 187 -19.07 -25.81 -7.43
C ALA A 187 -18.96 -24.31 -7.05
N GLN A 188 -20.14 -23.68 -7.12
CA GLN A 188 -20.63 -22.70 -6.15
C GLN A 188 -20.43 -23.20 -4.70
N ASP A 189 -19.32 -22.84 -4.05
CA ASP A 189 -19.28 -22.60 -2.61
C ASP A 189 -18.05 -21.76 -2.21
N SER A 190 -18.23 -20.44 -2.12
CA SER A 190 -17.20 -19.56 -1.56
C SER A 190 -17.16 -19.77 -0.05
N ARG A 191 -16.35 -20.75 0.38
CA ARG A 191 -16.12 -21.08 1.78
C ARG A 191 -15.54 -19.87 2.51
N GLN A 192 -16.41 -19.17 3.25
CA GLN A 192 -16.01 -18.18 4.23
C GLN A 192 -15.15 -18.87 5.28
N VAL A 193 -13.86 -18.53 5.32
CA VAL A 193 -12.96 -18.96 6.39
C VAL A 193 -13.34 -18.19 7.66
N ALA A 194 -13.86 -18.89 8.66
CA ALA A 194 -14.21 -18.32 9.95
C ALA A 194 -12.97 -17.79 10.70
N PRO A 195 -13.07 -16.68 11.46
CA PRO A 195 -11.96 -16.14 12.24
C PRO A 195 -11.76 -16.97 13.52
N SER A 196 -10.55 -17.47 13.74
CA SER A 196 -10.18 -18.20 14.96
C SER A 196 -9.02 -17.48 15.68
N GLY A 197 -9.35 -16.84 16.80
CA GLY A 197 -8.46 -16.52 17.93
C GLY A 197 -7.56 -15.27 17.81
N PRO A 198 -7.36 -14.50 18.90
CA PRO A 198 -6.47 -13.34 18.91
C PRO A 198 -5.02 -13.82 18.80
N GLN A 199 -4.43 -13.70 17.61
CA GLN A 199 -3.01 -13.97 17.43
C GLN A 199 -2.19 -12.77 17.92
N LEU A 200 -1.17 -13.06 18.74
CA LEU A 200 -0.20 -12.07 19.22
C LEU A 200 0.66 -11.61 18.03
N HIS A 201 0.18 -10.59 17.33
CA HIS A 201 0.91 -9.92 16.26
C HIS A 201 2.14 -9.20 16.84
N PRO A 202 3.31 -9.22 16.19
CA PRO A 202 4.29 -8.17 16.38
C PRO A 202 3.64 -6.88 15.88
N GLY A 203 3.15 -6.04 16.80
CA GLY A 203 2.40 -4.84 16.43
C GLY A 203 3.25 -3.92 15.57
N ASP A 204 2.89 -3.77 14.29
CA ASP A 204 3.47 -2.73 13.44
C ASP A 204 3.01 -1.37 14.02
N PRO A 205 3.93 -0.54 14.54
CA PRO A 205 3.58 0.76 15.11
C PRO A 205 2.93 1.71 14.09
N HIS A 206 3.02 1.40 12.79
CA HIS A 206 2.39 2.16 11.71
C HIS A 206 1.03 1.62 11.28
N ARG A 207 0.55 0.50 11.86
CA ARG A 207 -0.74 -0.13 11.51
C ARG A 207 -1.90 0.87 11.56
N GLU A 208 -2.02 1.60 12.68
CA GLU A 208 -3.09 2.60 12.87
C GLU A 208 -3.05 3.70 11.81
N ARG A 209 -1.85 4.17 11.46
CA ARG A 209 -1.65 5.18 10.41
C ARG A 209 -2.11 4.65 9.05
N TYR A 210 -1.75 3.43 8.68
CA TYR A 210 -2.15 2.84 7.40
C TYR A 210 -3.67 2.62 7.33
N LEU A 211 -4.30 2.19 8.42
CA LEU A 211 -5.75 2.07 8.52
C LEU A 211 -6.46 3.43 8.39
N ALA A 212 -5.95 4.49 9.03
CA ALA A 212 -6.50 5.84 8.93
C ALA A 212 -6.40 6.39 7.49
N LEU A 213 -5.27 6.18 6.83
CA LEU A 213 -5.06 6.59 5.43
C LEU A 213 -5.99 5.83 4.48
N PHE A 214 -6.14 4.51 4.69
CA PHE A 214 -7.07 3.69 3.93
C PHE A 214 -8.52 4.17 4.09
N GLY A 215 -8.96 4.38 5.33
CA GLY A 215 -10.32 4.86 5.63
C GLY A 215 -10.60 6.21 4.96
N ARG A 216 -9.64 7.15 5.00
CA ARG A 216 -9.76 8.45 4.29
C ARG A 216 -9.83 8.28 2.77
N ALA A 217 -8.99 7.41 2.19
CA ALA A 217 -8.98 7.15 0.76
C ALA A 217 -10.29 6.49 0.30
N LEU A 218 -10.79 5.52 1.07
CA LEU A 218 -12.05 4.85 0.81
C LEU A 218 -13.23 5.82 0.88
N SER A 219 -13.28 6.68 1.90
CA SER A 219 -14.30 7.74 2.00
C SER A 219 -14.29 8.68 0.79
N GLU A 220 -13.11 9.13 0.35
CA GLU A 220 -13.00 10.00 -0.83
C GLU A 220 -13.38 9.26 -2.12
N ALA A 221 -13.04 7.97 -2.26
CA ALA A 221 -13.42 7.16 -3.41
C ALA A 221 -14.93 6.92 -3.45
N LEU A 222 -15.53 6.53 -2.32
CA LEU A 222 -16.97 6.34 -2.18
C LEU A 222 -17.73 7.62 -2.47
N ALA A 223 -17.23 8.79 -2.05
CA ALA A 223 -17.88 10.07 -2.32
C ALA A 223 -18.07 10.35 -3.83
N LYS A 224 -17.18 9.83 -4.69
CA LYS A 224 -17.20 10.02 -6.15
C LYS A 224 -18.09 9.03 -6.89
N LEU A 225 -18.60 7.98 -6.25
CA LEU A 225 -19.52 7.04 -6.88
C LEU A 225 -20.87 7.69 -7.18
N GLU A 226 -21.51 7.22 -8.26
CA GLU A 226 -22.85 7.67 -8.62
C GLU A 226 -23.88 7.21 -7.56
N PRO A 227 -24.99 7.94 -7.37
CA PRO A 227 -25.98 7.64 -6.33
C PRO A 227 -26.52 6.21 -6.38
N GLN A 228 -26.74 5.68 -7.59
CA GLN A 228 -27.27 4.34 -7.80
C GLN A 228 -26.25 3.25 -7.43
N GLU A 229 -24.96 3.51 -7.62
CA GLU A 229 -23.88 2.58 -7.25
C GLU A 229 -23.70 2.52 -5.73
N LYS A 230 -23.76 3.69 -5.07
CA LYS A 230 -23.77 3.78 -3.60
C LYS A 230 -24.94 3.04 -2.99
N GLU A 231 -26.14 3.19 -3.56
CA GLU A 231 -27.33 2.51 -3.08
C GLU A 231 -27.19 0.98 -3.25
N ARG A 232 -26.68 0.51 -4.38
CA ARG A 232 -26.42 -0.92 -4.60
C ARG A 232 -25.40 -1.49 -3.62
N LEU A 233 -24.31 -0.77 -3.32
CA LEU A 233 -23.34 -1.16 -2.30
C LEU A 233 -23.97 -1.22 -0.90
N ARG A 234 -24.79 -0.23 -0.55
CA ARG A 234 -25.48 -0.13 0.74
C ARG A 234 -26.44 -1.30 0.96
N LEU A 235 -27.27 -1.61 -0.04
CA LEU A 235 -28.20 -2.73 0.04
C LEU A 235 -27.46 -4.07 0.23
N TYR A 236 -26.29 -4.23 -0.39
CA TYR A 236 -25.52 -5.46 -0.31
C TYR A 236 -24.72 -5.59 1.00
N TYR A 237 -23.97 -4.56 1.39
CA TYR A 237 -23.01 -4.64 2.50
C TYR A 237 -23.56 -4.15 3.85
N THR A 238 -24.53 -3.24 3.87
CA THR A 238 -25.13 -2.70 5.10
C THR A 238 -26.47 -3.37 5.42
N GLU A 239 -27.27 -3.66 4.41
CA GLU A 239 -28.58 -4.33 4.60
C GLU A 239 -28.55 -5.84 4.33
N GLU A 240 -27.39 -6.41 3.98
CA GLU A 240 -27.18 -7.85 3.71
C GLU A 240 -28.19 -8.47 2.73
N LYS A 241 -28.73 -7.67 1.78
CA LYS A 241 -29.71 -8.16 0.81
C LYS A 241 -29.06 -9.05 -0.24
N THR A 242 -29.81 -10.05 -0.67
CA THR A 242 -29.41 -10.92 -1.78
C THR A 242 -29.41 -10.15 -3.12
N LEU A 243 -28.63 -10.63 -4.10
CA LEU A 243 -28.57 -10.02 -5.43
C LEU A 243 -29.95 -9.96 -6.11
N ALA A 244 -30.78 -10.99 -5.92
CA ALA A 244 -32.15 -11.05 -6.42
C ALA A 244 -33.09 -10.01 -5.76
N GLU A 245 -32.94 -9.75 -4.46
CA GLU A 245 -33.69 -8.69 -3.76
C GLU A 245 -33.27 -7.30 -4.21
N ILE A 246 -31.95 -7.08 -4.36
CA ILE A 246 -31.41 -5.82 -4.89
C ILE A 246 -31.92 -5.58 -6.32
N GLY A 247 -31.92 -6.62 -7.16
CA GLY A 247 -32.45 -6.55 -8.52
C GLY A 247 -33.92 -6.14 -8.54
N ARG A 248 -34.76 -6.77 -7.69
CA ARG A 248 -36.17 -6.40 -7.56
C ARG A 248 -36.38 -4.97 -7.07
N LEU A 249 -35.57 -4.50 -6.11
CA LEU A 249 -35.68 -3.14 -5.55
C LEU A 249 -35.24 -2.06 -6.55
N LEU A 250 -34.22 -2.33 -7.36
CA LEU A 250 -33.66 -1.38 -8.32
C LEU A 250 -34.22 -1.53 -9.74
N GLY A 251 -35.11 -2.50 -9.99
CA GLY A 251 -35.67 -2.77 -11.32
C GLY A 251 -34.66 -3.35 -12.30
N GLU A 252 -33.67 -4.10 -11.81
CA GLU A 252 -32.59 -4.69 -12.60
C GLU A 252 -32.53 -6.22 -12.47
N HIS A 253 -31.96 -6.90 -13.45
CA HIS A 253 -31.70 -8.34 -13.36
C HIS A 253 -30.59 -8.65 -12.37
N GLU A 254 -30.67 -9.78 -11.68
CA GLU A 254 -29.67 -10.26 -10.73
C GLU A 254 -28.25 -10.31 -11.33
N SER A 255 -28.13 -10.79 -12.56
CA SER A 255 -26.86 -10.83 -13.30
C SER A 255 -26.27 -9.44 -13.55
N SER A 256 -27.11 -8.42 -13.75
CA SER A 256 -26.68 -7.02 -13.85
C SER A 256 -26.18 -6.49 -12.51
N VAL A 257 -26.87 -6.82 -11.40
CA VAL A 257 -26.46 -6.43 -10.04
C VAL A 257 -25.08 -6.99 -9.70
N SER A 258 -24.84 -8.28 -9.97
CA SER A 258 -23.54 -8.93 -9.74
C SER A 258 -22.42 -8.24 -10.52
N ARG A 259 -22.59 -8.11 -11.85
CA ARG A 259 -21.58 -7.48 -12.73
C ARG A 259 -21.29 -6.03 -12.33
N HIS A 260 -22.31 -5.32 -11.87
CA HIS A 260 -22.16 -3.95 -11.41
C HIS A 260 -21.40 -3.88 -10.08
N LEU A 261 -21.72 -4.74 -9.10
CA LEU A 261 -20.96 -4.84 -7.85
C LEU A 261 -19.49 -5.17 -8.10
N ASP A 262 -19.20 -6.12 -8.99
CA ASP A 262 -17.81 -6.50 -9.32
C ASP A 262 -17.05 -5.37 -10.02
N ARG A 263 -17.73 -4.62 -10.89
CA ARG A 263 -17.16 -3.42 -11.51
C ARG A 263 -16.86 -2.36 -10.47
N VAL A 264 -17.85 -1.99 -9.64
CA VAL A 264 -17.71 -0.97 -8.61
C VAL A 264 -16.60 -1.34 -7.60
N ARG A 265 -16.48 -2.61 -7.21
CA ARG A 265 -15.37 -3.10 -6.36
C ARG A 265 -14.00 -2.86 -7.00
N ARG A 266 -13.85 -3.19 -8.29
CA ARG A 266 -12.59 -2.97 -9.03
C ARG A 266 -12.27 -1.48 -9.17
N ASP A 267 -13.28 -0.68 -9.48
CA ASP A 267 -13.13 0.76 -9.68
C ASP A 267 -12.80 1.47 -8.35
N LEU A 268 -13.46 1.07 -7.25
CA LEU A 268 -13.13 1.53 -5.91
C LEU A 268 -11.70 1.17 -5.51
N ARG A 269 -11.27 -0.07 -5.76
CA ARG A 269 -9.88 -0.49 -5.47
C ARG A 269 -8.89 0.40 -6.22
N GLY A 270 -9.10 0.61 -7.52
CA GLY A 270 -8.24 1.48 -8.34
C GLY A 270 -8.24 2.95 -7.88
N ALA A 271 -9.41 3.47 -7.49
CA ALA A 271 -9.54 4.82 -6.97
C ALA A 271 -8.82 5.00 -5.63
N VAL A 272 -8.97 4.05 -4.71
CA VAL A 272 -8.27 4.04 -3.41
C VAL A 272 -6.75 3.99 -3.60
N GLU A 273 -6.26 3.08 -4.46
CA GLU A 273 -4.82 3.02 -4.79
C GLU A 273 -4.33 4.37 -5.35
N THR A 274 -5.07 4.98 -6.26
CA THR A 274 -4.70 6.28 -6.87
C THR A 274 -4.66 7.39 -5.83
N ILE A 275 -5.63 7.46 -4.92
CA ILE A 275 -5.68 8.46 -3.85
C ILE A 275 -4.52 8.26 -2.88
N LEU A 276 -4.23 7.01 -2.48
CA LEU A 276 -3.10 6.70 -1.59
C LEU A 276 -1.75 7.02 -2.25
N ARG A 277 -1.57 6.73 -3.55
CA ARG A 277 -0.36 7.10 -4.33
C ARG A 277 -0.18 8.61 -4.47
N ARG A 278 -1.28 9.36 -4.59
CA ARG A 278 -1.24 10.83 -4.63
C ARG A 278 -0.84 11.41 -3.27
N GLY A 279 -1.31 10.77 -2.19
CA GLY A 279 -1.20 11.31 -0.84
C GLY A 279 -2.29 12.33 -0.54
N PHE A 280 -2.24 12.86 0.68
CA PHE A 280 -3.24 13.79 1.18
C PHE A 280 -2.62 15.14 1.53
N GLY A 281 -3.32 16.23 1.17
CA GLY A 281 -3.05 17.54 1.76
C GLY A 281 -3.48 17.55 3.23
N ALA A 282 -2.70 18.21 4.08
CA ALA A 282 -3.16 18.52 5.42
C ALA A 282 -4.33 19.53 5.33
N PRO A 283 -5.38 19.39 6.15
CA PRO A 283 -6.55 20.29 6.12
C PRO A 283 -6.21 21.76 6.44
N ASN A 284 -5.02 22.03 6.94
CA ASN A 284 -4.49 23.29 7.44
C ASN A 284 -3.46 23.95 6.51
N GLY A 285 -3.31 23.50 5.26
CA GLY A 285 -2.50 24.18 4.24
C GLY A 285 -0.98 24.01 4.35
N SER A 286 -0.47 23.33 5.38
CA SER A 286 0.94 22.92 5.48
C SER A 286 1.18 21.52 4.90
N ALA A 287 2.39 21.29 4.38
CA ALA A 287 2.99 20.04 3.88
C ALA A 287 2.02 18.94 3.37
N VAL A 288 1.99 18.74 2.05
CA VAL A 288 1.34 17.57 1.44
C VAL A 288 2.01 16.31 1.98
N GLN A 289 1.25 15.48 2.71
CA GLN A 289 1.73 14.20 3.18
C GLN A 289 2.04 13.35 1.95
N ALA A 290 3.31 12.97 1.80
CA ALA A 290 3.79 12.29 0.60
C ALA A 290 2.98 11.01 0.35
N GLY A 291 2.51 10.83 -0.89
CA GLY A 291 1.77 9.64 -1.29
C GLY A 291 2.54 8.34 -1.03
N LEU A 292 1.80 7.27 -0.78
CA LEU A 292 2.34 5.96 -0.38
C LEU A 292 2.96 5.23 -1.57
N SER A 293 3.98 4.41 -1.30
CA SER A 293 4.54 3.45 -2.25
C SER A 293 3.63 2.23 -2.41
N ASP A 294 3.76 1.49 -3.52
CA ASP A 294 2.91 0.32 -3.80
C ASP A 294 2.91 -0.74 -2.67
N PRO A 295 4.04 -1.03 -1.98
CA PRO A 295 4.05 -1.91 -0.81
C PRO A 295 3.32 -1.34 0.40
N GLU A 296 3.44 -0.04 0.67
CA GLU A 296 2.69 0.64 1.74
C GLU A 296 1.18 0.60 1.45
N ILE A 297 0.79 0.71 0.18
CA ILE A 297 -0.60 0.57 -0.25
C ILE A 297 -1.08 -0.86 -0.05
N ALA A 298 -0.27 -1.87 -0.39
CA ALA A 298 -0.62 -3.26 -0.15
C ALA A 298 -0.91 -3.52 1.34
N LEU A 299 -0.11 -2.95 2.26
CA LEU A 299 -0.35 -3.03 3.70
C LEU A 299 -1.65 -2.36 4.14
N CYS A 300 -2.00 -1.21 3.55
CA CYS A 300 -3.30 -0.59 3.79
C CYS A 300 -4.45 -1.55 3.49
N PHE A 301 -4.38 -2.31 2.38
CA PHE A 301 -5.39 -3.31 2.03
C PHE A 301 -5.34 -4.54 2.95
N GLU A 302 -4.14 -5.02 3.28
CA GLU A 302 -3.93 -6.18 4.17
C GLU A 302 -4.47 -5.92 5.58
N TYR A 303 -4.02 -4.84 6.23
CA TYR A 303 -4.44 -4.49 7.59
C TYR A 303 -5.95 -4.24 7.68
N CYS A 304 -6.56 -3.76 6.60
CA CYS A 304 -8.00 -3.58 6.53
C CYS A 304 -8.77 -4.91 6.37
N ALA A 305 -8.16 -5.94 5.77
CA ALA A 305 -8.76 -7.26 5.61
C ALA A 305 -8.64 -8.13 6.88
N GLU A 306 -7.66 -7.87 7.75
CA GLU A 306 -7.37 -8.59 9.00
C GLU A 306 -8.16 -8.04 10.22
N ASP A 307 -9.47 -7.89 10.16
CA ASP A 307 -10.34 -7.57 11.33
C ASP A 307 -10.40 -6.11 11.81
N ALA A 308 -10.11 -5.11 10.96
CA ALA A 308 -10.60 -3.75 11.22
C ALA A 308 -11.98 -3.58 10.53
N PRO A 309 -13.11 -3.53 11.27
CA PRO A 309 -14.39 -3.28 10.63
C PRO A 309 -14.38 -1.87 10.06
N ILE A 310 -14.28 -1.77 8.73
CA ILE A 310 -14.71 -0.55 8.04
C ILE A 310 -16.18 -0.40 8.40
N ASP A 311 -16.52 0.67 9.11
CA ASP A 311 -17.89 1.01 9.44
C ASP A 311 -18.59 1.52 8.15
N LEU A 312 -19.02 0.57 7.31
CA LEU A 312 -19.68 0.85 6.04
C LEU A 312 -21.00 1.60 6.25
N ASP A 313 -21.64 1.45 7.41
CA ASP A 313 -22.85 2.18 7.78
C ASP A 313 -22.59 3.68 7.93
N LYS A 314 -21.43 4.06 8.47
CA LYS A 314 -20.98 5.47 8.48
C LYS A 314 -20.59 5.97 7.10
N LEU A 315 -20.00 5.11 6.26
CA LEU A 315 -19.49 5.52 4.93
C LEU A 315 -20.57 5.57 3.84
N LEU A 316 -21.66 4.80 4.02
CA LEU A 316 -22.81 4.73 3.11
C LEU A 316 -24.11 5.07 3.85
N PRO A 317 -24.27 6.32 4.34
CA PRO A 317 -25.45 6.72 5.09
C PRO A 317 -26.71 6.59 4.24
N ARG A 318 -27.83 6.26 4.90
CA ARG A 318 -29.14 6.14 4.23
C ARG A 318 -29.49 7.42 3.48
N THR A 319 -29.77 7.28 2.19
CA THR A 319 -30.34 8.36 1.39
C THR A 319 -31.71 8.73 1.97
N LYS A 320 -31.87 9.94 2.53
CA LYS A 320 -33.18 10.42 2.98
C LYS A 320 -34.15 10.37 1.79
N PRO A 321 -35.36 9.83 1.92
CA PRO A 321 -36.33 9.87 0.85
C PRO A 321 -36.61 11.35 0.52
N GLN A 322 -36.42 11.73 -0.75
CA GLN A 322 -36.92 13.00 -1.25
C GLN A 322 -38.44 13.00 -1.01
N SER A 323 -38.91 13.91 -0.16
CA SER A 323 -40.34 14.12 0.02
C SER A 323 -40.96 14.42 -1.35
N PRO A 324 -42.08 13.79 -1.73
CA PRO A 324 -42.68 14.04 -3.03
C PRO A 324 -43.09 15.52 -3.07
N ALA A 325 -42.48 16.26 -4.00
CA ALA A 325 -42.86 17.62 -4.32
C ALA A 325 -44.36 17.61 -4.65
N ALA A 326 -45.14 18.30 -3.83
CA ALA A 326 -46.57 18.47 -4.02
C ALA A 326 -46.82 19.04 -5.43
N ARG A 327 -47.36 18.20 -6.32
CA ARG A 327 -47.89 18.65 -7.62
C ARG A 327 -49.04 19.61 -7.34
N LYS A 328 -48.80 20.92 -7.50
CA LYS A 328 -49.88 21.88 -7.73
C LYS A 328 -50.51 21.55 -9.09
N ARG A 329 -51.75 21.05 -9.06
CA ARG A 329 -52.63 21.02 -10.24
C ARG A 329 -53.15 22.45 -10.50
N PRO A 330 -53.11 22.97 -11.73
CA PRO A 330 -54.14 23.90 -12.19
C PRO A 330 -55.46 23.17 -12.46
#